data_AF-A0A820E3Q6-F1
#
_entry.id   AF-A0A820E3Q6-F1
#
_cell.length_a   1.000
_cell.length_b   1.000
_cell.length_c   1.000
_cell.angle_alpha   90.00
_cell.angle_beta   90.00
_cell.angle_gamma   90.00
#
_symmetry.space_group_name_H-M   'P 1'
#
loop_
_entity.id
_entity.type
_entity.pdbx_description
1 polymer ?
#
loop_
_entity_poly.entity_id
_entity_poly.type
_entity_poly.pdbx_seq_one_letter_code
_entity_poly.pdbx_strand_id
1 'polypeptide(L)'
;ILESYLFVPFDNINIINELETCLYLILENTLTTTTTTTLSLCQIGNEKLSEEIFNFYSQQPSIKSLDYTLITSLSIDEINKKINLIENLSLTTTTVDLVIVNKIETNTYDWEKLFSICKLNGFILFSSDIIIPREQLQINNFIQIVTRKNYQLWKKLSNENLTDIIVNIDNKNFQWIEQIKTLLLNSSSQRIWLISNQIDNGIIGFFNCLRREPGGQSLRCIHIQDSEYILNENILNILKTRDLAVNIYQNGVWGSYIHQHLQTSKDSAWTETDNAHVNVLNRGDLSSLTWLQSPIITTNNINDPNSDTCTVHYASLNFRDIMLATGKLSSEAIPGYLKMQGGLLGLAFSGLDSSG
;
A
#
# COMPACT_ATOMS: atom_id res chain seq x y z
N ILE A 1 3.51 -3.48 11.48
CA ILE A 1 3.77 -2.69 10.25
C ILE A 1 2.63 -1.71 10.14
N LEU A 2 2.93 -0.42 10.04
CA LEU A 2 1.91 0.61 9.82
C LEU A 2 2.02 1.06 8.36
N GLU A 3 0.88 1.24 7.74
CA GLU A 3 0.76 1.72 6.36
C GLU A 3 -0.06 3.00 6.36
N SER A 4 0.36 3.93 5.52
CA SER A 4 -0.43 5.13 5.21
C SER A 4 -1.25 4.87 3.94
N TYR A 5 -2.49 5.39 3.91
CA TYR A 5 -3.34 5.34 2.71
C TYR A 5 -3.23 6.68 1.99
N LEU A 6 -2.50 6.71 0.88
CA LEU A 6 -2.07 7.95 0.23
C LEU A 6 -2.62 8.05 -1.19
N PHE A 7 -3.09 9.24 -1.56
CA PHE A 7 -3.54 9.52 -2.91
C PHE A 7 -2.35 9.60 -3.85
N VAL A 8 -2.41 8.86 -4.95
CA VAL A 8 -1.37 8.84 -5.96
C VAL A 8 -1.97 9.13 -7.34
N PRO A 9 -1.60 10.26 -7.97
CA PRO A 9 -2.06 10.58 -9.32
C PRO A 9 -1.58 9.55 -10.35
N PHE A 10 -2.37 9.29 -11.38
CA PHE A 10 -1.97 8.41 -12.48
C PHE A 10 -0.86 9.02 -13.35
N ASP A 11 -0.91 10.34 -13.57
CA ASP A 11 -0.01 11.04 -14.50
C ASP A 11 1.21 11.69 -13.84
N ASN A 12 1.44 11.49 -12.54
CA ASN A 12 2.61 12.05 -11.85
C ASN A 12 3.89 11.22 -12.10
N ILE A 13 4.92 11.82 -12.69
CA ILE A 13 6.14 11.09 -13.07
C ILE A 13 7.05 10.84 -11.85
N ASN A 14 7.04 11.73 -10.85
CA ASN A 14 7.97 11.72 -9.72
C ASN A 14 7.26 11.27 -8.44
N ILE A 15 7.28 9.96 -8.18
CA ILE A 15 6.74 9.34 -6.98
C ILE A 15 7.82 8.49 -6.31
N ILE A 16 7.84 8.49 -4.99
CA ILE A 16 8.71 7.61 -4.19
C ILE A 16 8.12 6.18 -4.28
N ASN A 17 8.97 5.17 -4.47
CA ASN A 17 8.56 3.76 -4.64
C ASN A 17 7.63 3.53 -5.85
N GLU A 18 8.08 3.94 -7.05
CA GLU A 18 7.32 3.80 -8.30
C GLU A 18 6.86 2.37 -8.59
N LEU A 19 7.72 1.38 -8.33
CA LEU A 19 7.41 -0.04 -8.55
C LEU A 19 6.24 -0.48 -7.65
N GLU A 20 6.37 -0.28 -6.34
CA GLU A 20 5.35 -0.62 -5.33
C GLU A 20 3.99 -0.01 -5.67
N THR A 21 3.98 1.28 -6.07
CA THR A 21 2.78 1.97 -6.54
C THR A 21 2.11 1.25 -7.72
N CYS A 22 2.90 0.83 -8.72
CA CYS A 22 2.38 0.10 -9.87
C CYS A 22 1.84 -1.28 -9.46
N LEU A 23 2.55 -2.00 -8.59
CA LEU A 23 2.11 -3.30 -8.08
C LEU A 23 0.80 -3.20 -7.30
N TYR A 24 0.60 -2.15 -6.49
CA TYR A 24 -0.68 -1.88 -5.82
C TYR A 24 -1.82 -1.62 -6.81
N LEU A 25 -1.57 -0.81 -7.86
CA LEU A 25 -2.59 -0.57 -8.89
C LEU A 25 -2.98 -1.87 -9.61
N ILE A 26 -2.02 -2.73 -9.89
CA ILE A 26 -2.30 -4.05 -10.48
C ILE A 26 -3.12 -4.91 -9.51
N LEU A 27 -2.74 -4.93 -8.23
CA LEU A 27 -3.43 -5.68 -7.17
C LEU A 27 -4.90 -5.25 -7.04
N GLU A 28 -5.15 -3.94 -6.98
CA GLU A 28 -6.49 -3.34 -6.86
C GLU A 28 -7.41 -3.79 -8.02
N ASN A 29 -6.84 -3.98 -9.21
CA ASN A 29 -7.58 -4.30 -10.42
C ASN A 29 -7.70 -5.80 -10.72
N THR A 30 -6.77 -6.62 -10.24
CA THR A 30 -6.72 -8.08 -10.51
C THR A 30 -7.54 -8.91 -9.52
N LEU A 31 -7.77 -8.42 -8.30
CA LEU A 31 -8.48 -9.18 -7.27
C LEU A 31 -9.99 -9.15 -7.45
N THR A 32 -10.53 -10.18 -8.10
CA THR A 32 -11.97 -10.35 -8.30
C THR A 32 -12.42 -11.77 -7.93
N THR A 33 -13.03 -11.91 -6.74
CA THR A 33 -14.06 -12.90 -6.30
C THR A 33 -13.98 -14.38 -6.71
N THR A 34 -12.86 -14.89 -7.24
CA THR A 34 -12.68 -16.33 -7.42
C THR A 34 -12.01 -16.93 -6.20
N THR A 35 -12.58 -18.04 -5.74
CA THR A 35 -12.15 -18.88 -4.61
C THR A 35 -10.66 -19.25 -4.63
N THR A 36 -10.04 -19.20 -5.81
CA THR A 36 -8.60 -19.27 -6.05
C THR A 36 -8.02 -17.85 -6.18
N THR A 37 -7.65 -17.27 -5.05
CA THR A 37 -6.85 -16.03 -4.93
C THR A 37 -5.38 -16.30 -5.32
N THR A 38 -5.19 -16.87 -6.51
CA THR A 38 -3.88 -17.17 -7.07
C THR A 38 -3.53 -16.07 -8.06
N LEU A 39 -2.47 -15.31 -7.80
CA LEU A 39 -1.94 -14.35 -8.75
C LEU A 39 -0.89 -15.06 -9.61
N SER A 40 -1.03 -14.99 -10.92
CA SER A 40 -0.06 -15.54 -11.89
C SER A 40 0.76 -14.42 -12.51
N LEU A 41 2.09 -14.55 -12.44
CA LEU A 41 3.07 -13.52 -12.82
C LEU A 41 4.18 -14.14 -13.67
N CYS A 42 4.56 -13.45 -14.74
CA CYS A 42 5.78 -13.74 -15.50
C CYS A 42 6.70 -12.51 -15.52
N GLN A 43 7.95 -12.64 -15.08
CA GLN A 43 8.96 -11.59 -15.17
C GLN A 43 10.04 -11.96 -16.21
N ILE A 44 10.48 -10.98 -16.99
CA ILE A 44 11.58 -11.09 -17.94
C ILE A 44 12.72 -10.18 -17.49
N GLY A 45 13.85 -10.76 -17.11
CA GLY A 45 15.07 -10.04 -16.71
C GLY A 45 15.01 -9.40 -15.32
N ASN A 46 16.15 -8.84 -14.88
CA ASN A 46 16.35 -8.18 -13.59
C ASN A 46 16.00 -9.06 -12.38
N GLU A 47 16.83 -10.08 -12.16
CA GLU A 47 16.65 -11.09 -11.12
C GLU A 47 16.68 -10.48 -9.71
N LYS A 48 17.39 -9.35 -9.52
CA LYS A 48 17.45 -8.65 -8.24
C LYS A 48 16.10 -8.12 -7.76
N LEU A 49 15.23 -7.69 -8.69
CA LEU A 49 13.88 -7.21 -8.34
C LEU A 49 12.90 -8.35 -8.05
N SER A 50 13.22 -9.58 -8.47
CA SER A 50 12.28 -10.69 -8.35
C SER A 50 11.91 -11.00 -6.90
N GLU A 51 12.87 -10.88 -5.97
CA GLU A 51 12.62 -11.06 -4.54
C GLU A 51 11.75 -9.95 -3.95
N GLU A 52 11.98 -8.70 -4.35
CA GLU A 52 11.18 -7.55 -3.91
C GLU A 52 9.72 -7.72 -4.35
N ILE A 53 9.48 -8.08 -5.61
CA ILE A 53 8.14 -8.31 -6.16
C ILE A 53 7.48 -9.53 -5.50
N PHE A 54 8.23 -10.61 -5.29
CA PHE A 54 7.72 -11.80 -4.60
C PHE A 54 7.32 -11.47 -3.16
N ASN A 55 8.17 -10.75 -2.43
CA ASN A 55 7.90 -10.33 -1.05
C ASN A 55 6.69 -9.41 -0.99
N PHE A 56 6.58 -8.45 -1.91
CA PHE A 56 5.43 -7.55 -2.01
C PHE A 56 4.10 -8.33 -2.09
N TYR A 57 3.96 -9.22 -3.06
CA TYR A 57 2.71 -9.95 -3.28
C TYR A 57 2.45 -11.04 -2.23
N SER A 58 3.50 -11.73 -1.76
CA SER A 58 3.33 -12.78 -0.74
C SER A 58 2.90 -12.25 0.63
N GLN A 59 3.12 -10.95 0.91
CA GLN A 59 2.65 -10.29 2.12
C GLN A 59 1.19 -9.80 2.02
N GLN A 60 0.58 -9.80 0.82
CA GLN A 60 -0.78 -9.30 0.63
C GLN A 60 -1.81 -10.31 1.15
N PRO A 61 -2.66 -9.95 2.13
CA PRO A 61 -3.65 -10.87 2.71
C PRO A 61 -4.68 -11.41 1.70
N SER A 62 -4.89 -10.69 0.61
CA SER A 62 -5.82 -11.03 -0.46
C SER A 62 -5.29 -12.09 -1.43
N ILE A 63 -3.99 -12.43 -1.38
CA ILE A 63 -3.36 -13.43 -2.25
C ILE A 63 -3.07 -14.68 -1.41
N LYS A 64 -3.65 -15.83 -1.79
CA LYS A 64 -3.37 -17.12 -1.09
C LYS A 64 -2.23 -17.89 -1.74
N SER A 65 -2.02 -17.69 -3.03
CA SER A 65 -0.98 -18.38 -3.79
C SER A 65 -0.42 -17.44 -4.86
N LEU A 66 0.89 -17.49 -5.07
CA LEU A 66 1.58 -16.72 -6.08
C LEU A 66 2.29 -17.70 -7.01
N ASP A 67 1.83 -17.75 -8.26
CA ASP A 67 2.51 -18.49 -9.33
C ASP A 67 3.45 -17.52 -10.05
N TYR A 68 4.71 -17.52 -9.61
CA TYR A 68 5.74 -16.63 -10.12
C TYR A 68 6.66 -17.41 -11.05
N THR A 69 6.67 -17.04 -12.32
CA THR A 69 7.68 -17.47 -13.29
C THR A 69 8.68 -16.35 -13.59
N LEU A 70 9.97 -16.61 -13.45
CA LEU A 70 11.06 -15.71 -13.84
C LEU A 70 11.79 -16.30 -15.06
N ILE A 71 11.92 -15.49 -16.10
CA ILE A 71 12.70 -15.84 -17.30
C ILE A 71 14.14 -15.35 -17.11
N THR A 72 15.05 -16.29 -16.89
CA THR A 72 16.47 -16.03 -16.62
C THR A 72 17.32 -17.23 -17.03
N SER A 73 18.60 -16.98 -17.31
CA SER A 73 19.62 -18.00 -17.49
C SER A 73 20.34 -18.40 -16.19
N LEU A 74 20.01 -17.75 -15.06
CA LEU A 74 20.60 -18.04 -13.75
C LEU A 74 20.02 -19.32 -13.12
N SER A 75 20.81 -19.91 -12.22
CA SER A 75 20.43 -21.15 -11.53
C SER A 75 19.58 -20.90 -10.28
N ILE A 76 18.79 -21.91 -9.88
CA ILE A 76 17.85 -21.85 -8.75
C ILE A 76 18.53 -21.51 -7.41
N ASP A 77 19.81 -21.87 -7.22
CA ASP A 77 20.48 -21.64 -5.93
C ASP A 77 20.78 -20.17 -5.64
N GLU A 78 20.70 -19.30 -6.65
CA GLU A 78 20.94 -17.86 -6.53
C GLU A 78 19.64 -17.07 -6.29
N ILE A 79 18.48 -17.71 -6.43
CA ILE A 79 17.16 -17.06 -6.44
C ILE A 79 16.22 -17.80 -5.47
N ASN A 80 15.24 -17.11 -4.91
CA ASN A 80 14.22 -17.70 -4.05
C ASN A 80 13.61 -18.98 -4.68
N LYS A 81 13.77 -20.14 -4.01
CA LYS A 81 13.31 -21.47 -4.46
C LYS A 81 11.80 -21.59 -4.70
N LYS A 82 11.02 -20.58 -4.33
CA LYS A 82 9.57 -20.50 -4.58
C LYS A 82 9.22 -19.88 -5.93
N ILE A 83 10.21 -19.36 -6.67
CA ILE A 83 10.03 -18.80 -8.01
C ILE A 83 10.38 -19.87 -9.05
N ASN A 84 9.50 -20.10 -10.01
CA ASN A 84 9.72 -21.01 -11.12
C ASN A 84 10.66 -20.36 -12.14
N LEU A 85 11.81 -20.98 -12.43
CA LEU A 85 12.78 -20.47 -13.40
C LEU A 85 12.57 -21.13 -14.76
N ILE A 86 12.57 -20.31 -15.81
CA ILE A 86 12.45 -20.76 -17.20
C ILE A 86 13.50 -20.01 -18.04
N GLU A 87 14.18 -20.69 -18.95
CA GLU A 87 15.23 -20.07 -19.76
C GLU A 87 14.68 -19.21 -20.91
N ASN A 88 13.49 -19.53 -21.41
CA ASN A 88 12.91 -18.88 -22.59
C ASN A 88 11.40 -18.69 -22.46
N LEU A 89 10.92 -17.49 -22.81
CA LEU A 89 9.51 -17.14 -22.88
C LEU A 89 8.70 -18.12 -23.75
N SER A 90 9.30 -18.69 -24.80
CA SER A 90 8.63 -19.65 -25.69
C SER A 90 8.11 -20.91 -24.98
N LEU A 91 8.71 -21.27 -23.85
CA LEU A 91 8.33 -22.42 -23.03
C LEU A 91 7.06 -22.17 -22.19
N THR A 92 6.67 -20.90 -22.02
CA THR A 92 5.45 -20.56 -21.29
C THR A 92 4.22 -20.86 -22.14
N THR A 93 3.32 -21.70 -21.63
CA THR A 93 2.06 -22.05 -22.31
C THR A 93 0.83 -21.49 -21.60
N THR A 94 0.98 -21.10 -20.34
CA THR A 94 -0.08 -20.53 -19.51
C THR A 94 -0.16 -19.02 -19.69
N THR A 95 -1.38 -18.50 -19.62
CA THR A 95 -1.61 -17.06 -19.56
C THR A 95 -1.49 -16.58 -18.12
N VAL A 96 -1.01 -15.36 -17.94
CA VAL A 96 -0.71 -14.75 -16.63
C VAL A 96 -1.46 -13.43 -16.45
N ASP A 97 -1.72 -13.05 -15.20
CA ASP A 97 -2.41 -11.81 -14.83
C ASP A 97 -1.49 -10.60 -14.98
N LEU A 98 -0.20 -10.79 -14.74
CA LEU A 98 0.83 -9.75 -14.82
C LEU A 98 2.06 -10.25 -15.59
N VAL A 99 2.53 -9.44 -16.54
CA VAL A 99 3.84 -9.59 -17.17
C VAL A 99 4.72 -8.41 -16.78
N ILE A 100 5.91 -8.66 -16.26
CA ILE A 100 6.91 -7.63 -15.94
C ILE A 100 8.08 -7.78 -16.90
N VAL A 101 8.46 -6.70 -17.54
CA VAL A 101 9.46 -6.71 -18.61
C VAL A 101 10.53 -5.69 -18.25
N ASN A 102 11.69 -6.20 -17.86
CA ASN A 102 12.86 -5.39 -17.56
C ASN A 102 13.82 -5.38 -18.75
N LYS A 103 14.70 -4.38 -18.77
CA LYS A 103 15.76 -4.33 -19.78
C LYS A 103 16.70 -5.52 -19.62
N ILE A 104 16.89 -6.24 -20.71
CA ILE A 104 17.87 -7.33 -20.83
C ILE A 104 19.02 -6.90 -21.74
N GLU A 105 20.20 -7.48 -21.57
CA GLU A 105 21.42 -7.08 -22.31
C GLU A 105 21.25 -7.17 -23.82
N THR A 106 20.54 -8.20 -24.31
CA THR A 106 20.29 -8.40 -25.74
C THR A 106 19.32 -7.37 -26.33
N ASN A 107 18.46 -6.78 -25.49
CA ASN A 107 17.39 -5.85 -25.86
C ASN A 107 16.45 -6.37 -26.98
N THR A 108 16.36 -7.70 -27.13
CA THR A 108 15.50 -8.37 -28.11
C THR A 108 14.39 -9.12 -27.39
N TYR A 109 13.13 -8.80 -27.70
CA TYR A 109 11.95 -9.39 -27.06
C TYR A 109 11.06 -10.08 -28.10
N ASP A 110 10.48 -11.22 -27.72
CA ASP A 110 9.40 -11.87 -28.49
C ASP A 110 8.07 -11.19 -28.12
N TRP A 111 7.77 -10.10 -28.81
CA TRP A 111 6.60 -9.25 -28.55
C TRP A 111 5.27 -9.98 -28.77
N GLU A 112 5.18 -10.81 -29.81
CA GLU A 112 3.97 -11.58 -30.09
C GLU A 112 3.64 -12.52 -28.94
N LYS A 113 4.65 -13.26 -28.46
CA LYS A 113 4.48 -14.15 -27.32
C LYS A 113 4.15 -13.37 -26.04
N LEU A 114 4.86 -12.29 -25.76
CA LEU A 114 4.68 -11.44 -24.57
C LEU A 114 3.25 -10.91 -24.47
N PHE A 115 2.68 -10.40 -25.58
CA PHE A 115 1.31 -9.93 -25.61
C PHE A 115 0.29 -11.06 -25.54
N SER A 116 0.60 -12.25 -26.08
CA SER A 116 -0.29 -13.41 -26.04
C SER A 116 -0.45 -14.02 -24.65
N ILE A 117 0.60 -14.01 -23.82
CA ILE A 117 0.56 -14.61 -22.47
C ILE A 117 -0.20 -13.73 -21.47
N CYS A 118 -0.33 -12.43 -21.70
CA CYS A 118 -1.10 -11.56 -20.83
C CYS A 118 -2.60 -11.83 -21.01
N LYS A 119 -3.30 -12.18 -19.92
CA LYS A 119 -4.75 -12.41 -19.90
C LYS A 119 -5.53 -11.14 -20.25
N LEU A 120 -6.78 -11.31 -20.69
CA LEU A 120 -7.72 -10.20 -20.79
C LEU A 120 -7.91 -9.57 -19.40
N ASN A 121 -7.97 -8.24 -19.34
CA ASN A 121 -7.96 -7.44 -18.11
C ASN A 121 -6.67 -7.58 -17.27
N GLY A 122 -5.65 -8.28 -17.77
CA GLY A 122 -4.32 -8.36 -17.17
C GLY A 122 -3.47 -7.12 -17.48
N PHE A 123 -2.27 -7.11 -16.91
CA PHE A 123 -1.36 -5.98 -16.97
C PHE A 123 0.01 -6.35 -17.51
N ILE A 124 0.68 -5.37 -18.12
CA ILE A 124 2.10 -5.43 -18.45
C ILE A 124 2.80 -4.20 -17.86
N LEU A 125 3.88 -4.44 -17.13
CA LEU A 125 4.74 -3.41 -16.57
C LEU A 125 6.09 -3.44 -17.30
N PHE A 126 6.39 -2.39 -18.07
CA PHE A 126 7.66 -2.22 -18.75
C PHE A 126 8.59 -1.31 -17.97
N SER A 127 9.89 -1.59 -17.98
CA SER A 127 10.90 -0.57 -17.69
C SER A 127 10.87 0.52 -18.76
N SER A 128 10.93 1.80 -18.34
CA SER A 128 10.73 2.95 -19.23
C SER A 128 11.80 3.11 -20.31
N ASP A 129 12.95 2.47 -20.15
CA ASP A 129 14.06 2.45 -21.10
C ASP A 129 13.89 1.43 -22.25
N ILE A 130 12.82 0.64 -22.23
CA ILE A 130 12.46 -0.29 -23.30
C ILE A 130 11.70 0.45 -24.41
N ILE A 131 12.11 0.24 -25.66
CA ILE A 131 11.40 0.75 -26.84
C ILE A 131 10.29 -0.25 -27.19
N ILE A 132 9.04 0.14 -26.91
CA ILE A 132 7.88 -0.73 -27.08
C ILE A 132 7.24 -0.50 -28.47
N PRO A 133 6.90 -1.57 -29.22
CA PRO A 133 6.18 -1.44 -30.49
C PRO A 133 4.72 -1.01 -30.25
N ARG A 134 4.47 0.30 -30.28
CA ARG A 134 3.14 0.89 -29.98
C ARG A 134 2.02 0.40 -30.89
N GLU A 135 2.33 0.13 -32.15
CA GLU A 135 1.36 -0.43 -33.10
C GLU A 135 0.88 -1.82 -32.65
N GLN A 136 1.79 -2.67 -32.17
CA GLN A 136 1.43 -4.01 -31.68
C GLN A 136 0.63 -3.95 -30.37
N LEU A 137 0.92 -2.98 -29.49
CA LEU A 137 0.09 -2.74 -28.30
C LEU A 137 -1.35 -2.41 -28.68
N GLN A 138 -1.55 -1.53 -29.67
CA GLN A 138 -2.88 -1.16 -30.15
C GLN A 138 -3.60 -2.36 -30.78
N ILE A 139 -2.92 -3.14 -31.61
CA ILE A 139 -3.47 -4.36 -32.23
C ILE A 139 -3.92 -5.37 -31.15
N ASN A 140 -3.16 -5.49 -30.05
CA ASN A 140 -3.48 -6.38 -28.95
C ASN A 140 -4.40 -5.75 -27.88
N ASN A 141 -5.01 -4.60 -28.18
CA ASN A 141 -5.94 -3.86 -27.33
C ASN A 141 -5.38 -3.49 -25.95
N PHE A 142 -4.12 -3.06 -25.91
CA PHE A 142 -3.51 -2.50 -24.72
C PHE A 142 -3.70 -0.99 -24.66
N ILE A 143 -3.99 -0.51 -23.46
CA ILE A 143 -4.03 0.92 -23.15
C ILE A 143 -2.99 1.26 -22.09
N GLN A 144 -2.45 2.46 -22.17
CA GLN A 144 -1.53 2.98 -21.17
C GLN A 144 -2.31 3.52 -19.98
N ILE A 145 -1.96 3.04 -18.78
CA ILE A 145 -2.61 3.42 -17.53
C ILE A 145 -1.76 4.45 -16.77
N VAL A 146 -0.46 4.19 -16.65
CA VAL A 146 0.46 5.05 -15.90
C VAL A 146 1.80 5.14 -16.63
N THR A 147 2.40 6.33 -16.60
CA THR A 147 3.79 6.57 -16.99
C THR A 147 4.54 7.17 -15.80
N ARG A 148 5.56 6.46 -15.31
CA ARG A 148 6.50 6.94 -14.29
C ARG A 148 7.88 7.13 -14.92
N LYS A 149 8.81 7.66 -14.13
CA LYS A 149 10.20 7.85 -14.56
C LYS A 149 10.82 6.54 -15.04
N ASN A 150 10.67 5.46 -14.29
CA ASN A 150 11.32 4.17 -14.56
C ASN A 150 10.38 3.08 -15.07
N TYR A 151 9.06 3.30 -15.02
CA TYR A 151 8.08 2.28 -15.40
C TYR A 151 6.93 2.81 -16.26
N GLN A 152 6.41 1.95 -17.14
CA GLN A 152 5.18 2.18 -17.89
C GLN A 152 4.21 1.02 -17.65
N LEU A 153 3.01 1.31 -17.15
CA LEU A 153 1.99 0.32 -16.86
C LEU A 153 0.92 0.33 -17.95
N TRP A 154 0.66 -0.85 -18.52
CA TRP A 154 -0.31 -1.09 -19.57
C TRP A 154 -1.33 -2.12 -19.13
N LYS A 155 -2.59 -1.95 -19.54
CA LYS A 155 -3.68 -2.89 -19.27
C LYS A 155 -4.19 -3.46 -20.58
N LYS A 156 -4.38 -4.78 -20.65
CA LYS A 156 -5.04 -5.45 -21.77
C LYS A 156 -6.54 -5.35 -21.59
N LEU A 157 -7.25 -4.76 -22.53
CA LEU A 157 -8.70 -4.63 -22.43
C LEU A 157 -9.41 -5.90 -22.92
N SER A 158 -10.51 -6.25 -22.23
CA SER A 158 -11.46 -7.22 -22.74
C SER A 158 -12.25 -6.62 -23.92
N ASN A 159 -12.51 -7.44 -24.94
CA ASN A 159 -13.41 -7.10 -26.05
C ASN A 159 -14.87 -7.42 -25.75
N GLU A 160 -15.18 -7.80 -24.50
CA GLU A 160 -16.56 -8.05 -24.09
C GLU A 160 -17.39 -6.76 -24.15
N ASN A 161 -18.51 -6.84 -24.88
CA ASN A 161 -19.50 -5.76 -24.91
C ASN A 161 -20.28 -5.77 -23.60
N LEU A 162 -19.71 -5.12 -22.58
CA LEU A 162 -20.36 -4.94 -21.28
C LEU A 162 -21.32 -3.76 -21.34
N THR A 163 -22.46 -3.91 -20.66
CA THR A 163 -23.40 -2.81 -20.47
C THR A 163 -23.01 -2.00 -19.24
N ASP A 164 -22.71 -0.72 -19.42
CA ASP A 164 -22.40 0.18 -18.30
C ASP A 164 -23.68 0.66 -17.61
N ILE A 165 -23.76 0.47 -16.30
CA ILE A 165 -24.85 0.95 -15.45
C ILE A 165 -24.27 1.93 -14.46
N ILE A 166 -24.83 3.13 -14.38
CA ILE A 166 -24.38 4.17 -13.45
C ILE A 166 -25.30 4.17 -12.22
N VAL A 167 -24.70 4.15 -11.04
CA VAL A 167 -25.37 4.30 -9.76
C VAL A 167 -24.74 5.47 -9.03
N ASN A 168 -25.51 6.55 -8.86
CA ASN A 168 -25.06 7.70 -8.08
C ASN A 168 -25.23 7.40 -6.59
N ILE A 169 -24.16 7.59 -5.84
CA ILE A 169 -24.08 7.38 -4.40
C ILE A 169 -24.19 8.72 -3.72
N ASP A 170 -25.10 8.80 -2.76
CA ASP A 170 -25.32 9.98 -1.95
C ASP A 170 -25.42 9.63 -0.45
N ASN A 171 -25.18 10.63 0.39
CA ASN A 171 -25.21 10.54 1.86
C ASN A 171 -26.61 10.76 2.48
N LYS A 172 -27.66 11.03 1.69
CA LYS A 172 -28.97 11.46 2.20
C LYS A 172 -30.08 10.42 1.96
N ASN A 173 -30.06 9.77 0.81
CA ASN A 173 -31.00 8.80 0.32
C ASN A 173 -30.28 7.49 -0.05
N PHE A 174 -30.43 6.49 0.80
CA PHE A 174 -29.76 5.20 0.66
C PHE A 174 -30.50 4.19 -0.26
N GLN A 175 -31.47 4.63 -1.07
CA GLN A 175 -32.17 3.76 -2.03
C GLN A 175 -31.23 3.07 -3.02
N TRP A 176 -30.09 3.69 -3.32
CA TRP A 176 -29.04 3.12 -4.15
C TRP A 176 -28.51 1.78 -3.61
N ILE A 177 -28.62 1.49 -2.30
CA ILE A 177 -28.18 0.21 -1.72
C ILE A 177 -28.97 -0.96 -2.30
N GLU A 178 -30.30 -0.83 -2.36
CA GLU A 178 -31.17 -1.89 -2.91
C GLU A 178 -30.98 -2.04 -4.42
N GLN A 179 -30.72 -0.93 -5.11
CA GLN A 179 -30.32 -0.97 -6.53
C GLN A 179 -29.01 -1.76 -6.72
N ILE A 180 -27.97 -1.51 -5.93
CA ILE A 180 -26.70 -2.25 -6.03
C ILE A 180 -26.90 -3.74 -5.76
N LYS A 181 -27.67 -4.11 -4.73
CA LYS A 181 -27.97 -5.51 -4.41
C LYS A 181 -28.61 -6.24 -5.59
N THR A 182 -29.61 -5.63 -6.23
CA THR A 182 -30.30 -6.24 -7.37
C THR A 182 -29.41 -6.36 -8.61
N LEU A 183 -28.54 -5.38 -8.84
CA LEU A 183 -27.56 -5.41 -9.92
C LEU A 183 -26.47 -6.49 -9.70
N LEU A 184 -25.98 -6.65 -8.48
CA LEU A 184 -24.97 -7.67 -8.15
C LEU A 184 -25.49 -9.11 -8.33
N LEU A 185 -26.78 -9.35 -8.09
CA LEU A 185 -27.42 -10.65 -8.37
C LEU A 185 -27.49 -10.99 -9.86
N ASN A 186 -27.51 -9.98 -10.73
CA ASN A 186 -27.66 -10.12 -12.19
C ASN A 186 -26.44 -9.58 -12.96
N SER A 187 -25.26 -9.61 -12.36
CA SER A 187 -24.07 -8.92 -12.87
C SER A 187 -23.45 -9.53 -14.13
N SER A 188 -24.11 -10.50 -14.79
CA SER A 188 -23.58 -11.14 -15.99
C SER A 188 -23.59 -10.14 -17.16
N SER A 189 -22.41 -9.89 -17.74
CA SER A 189 -22.21 -8.95 -18.86
C SER A 189 -22.51 -7.47 -18.53
N GLN A 190 -22.44 -7.08 -17.25
CA GLN A 190 -22.64 -5.70 -16.81
C GLN A 190 -21.38 -5.14 -16.16
N ARG A 191 -21.21 -3.82 -16.27
CA ARG A 191 -20.22 -3.05 -15.51
C ARG A 191 -20.93 -1.95 -14.76
N ILE A 192 -20.83 -1.98 -13.43
CA ILE A 192 -21.59 -1.11 -12.55
C ILE A 192 -20.67 -0.02 -12.01
N TRP A 193 -20.94 1.24 -12.37
CA TRP A 193 -20.18 2.41 -11.96
C TRP A 193 -20.85 3.08 -10.77
N LEU A 194 -20.23 2.96 -9.60
CA LEU A 194 -20.63 3.71 -8.41
C LEU A 194 -19.96 5.08 -8.45
N ILE A 195 -20.75 6.15 -8.49
CA ILE A 195 -20.23 7.52 -8.62
C ILE A 195 -20.65 8.35 -7.41
N SER A 196 -19.68 8.95 -6.73
CA SER A 196 -19.92 9.87 -5.61
C SER A 196 -19.21 11.21 -5.85
N ASN A 197 -19.97 12.31 -5.74
CA ASN A 197 -19.46 13.69 -5.87
C ASN A 197 -19.37 14.42 -4.52
N GLN A 198 -19.45 13.69 -3.40
CA GLN A 198 -19.47 14.26 -2.05
C GLN A 198 -18.15 13.96 -1.36
N ILE A 199 -17.43 14.99 -0.90
CA ILE A 199 -16.11 14.84 -0.25
C ILE A 199 -16.23 14.02 1.05
N ASP A 200 -17.34 14.16 1.77
CA ASP A 200 -17.64 13.52 3.04
C ASP A 200 -18.32 12.14 2.88
N ASN A 201 -17.96 11.38 1.85
CA ASN A 201 -18.60 10.10 1.53
C ASN A 201 -17.60 8.93 1.60
N GLY A 202 -17.94 7.91 2.39
CA GLY A 202 -17.12 6.72 2.61
C GLY A 202 -17.18 5.67 1.49
N ILE A 203 -17.41 6.06 0.23
CA ILE A 203 -17.58 5.12 -0.92
C ILE A 203 -16.38 4.19 -1.08
N ILE A 204 -15.14 4.64 -0.82
CA ILE A 204 -13.96 3.80 -1.00
C ILE A 204 -13.99 2.59 -0.05
N GLY A 205 -14.26 2.83 1.23
CA GLY A 205 -14.41 1.75 2.22
C GLY A 205 -15.57 0.81 1.87
N PHE A 206 -16.70 1.38 1.48
CA PHE A 206 -17.88 0.62 1.08
C PHE A 206 -17.64 -0.22 -0.19
N PHE A 207 -17.02 0.35 -1.22
CA PHE A 207 -16.64 -0.31 -2.46
C PHE A 207 -15.67 -1.48 -2.20
N ASN A 208 -14.70 -1.29 -1.32
CA ASN A 208 -13.75 -2.34 -0.94
C ASN A 208 -14.45 -3.54 -0.27
N CYS A 209 -15.51 -3.29 0.51
CA CYS A 209 -16.36 -4.37 1.02
C CYS A 209 -17.12 -5.08 -0.11
N LEU A 210 -17.82 -4.33 -0.98
CA LEU A 210 -18.61 -4.90 -2.07
C LEU A 210 -17.77 -5.70 -3.08
N ARG A 211 -16.52 -5.30 -3.31
CA ARG A 211 -15.57 -6.02 -4.18
C ARG A 211 -15.32 -7.47 -3.73
N ARG A 212 -15.62 -7.82 -2.48
CA ARG A 212 -15.46 -9.17 -1.92
C ARG A 212 -16.74 -10.00 -1.99
N GLU A 213 -17.86 -9.41 -2.41
CA GLU A 213 -19.15 -10.08 -2.56
C GLU A 213 -19.27 -10.74 -3.94
N PRO A 214 -20.10 -11.79 -4.11
CA PRO A 214 -20.41 -12.35 -5.41
C PRO A 214 -20.91 -11.27 -6.39
N GLY A 215 -20.32 -11.23 -7.60
CA GLY A 215 -20.62 -10.20 -8.60
C GLY A 215 -19.81 -8.90 -8.42
N GLY A 216 -19.07 -8.73 -7.31
CA GLY A 216 -18.30 -7.53 -7.01
C GLY A 216 -17.23 -7.18 -8.05
N GLN A 217 -16.81 -8.14 -8.88
CA GLN A 217 -15.89 -7.94 -10.00
C GLN A 217 -16.42 -6.99 -11.08
N SER A 218 -17.74 -6.87 -11.19
CA SER A 218 -18.42 -5.98 -12.13
C SER A 218 -18.39 -4.51 -11.69
N LEU A 219 -18.06 -4.23 -10.42
CA LEU A 219 -18.10 -2.89 -9.85
C LEU A 219 -16.85 -2.08 -10.24
N ARG A 220 -17.08 -0.79 -10.49
CA ARG A 220 -16.10 0.28 -10.62
C ARG A 220 -16.51 1.46 -9.75
N CYS A 221 -15.55 2.20 -9.24
CA CYS A 221 -15.77 3.34 -8.36
C CYS A 221 -15.21 4.61 -9.00
N ILE A 222 -16.01 5.67 -8.98
CA ILE A 222 -15.58 7.05 -9.25
C ILE A 222 -15.92 7.87 -8.02
N HIS A 223 -14.89 8.49 -7.43
CA HIS A 223 -15.06 9.38 -6.29
C HIS A 223 -14.44 10.74 -6.59
N ILE A 224 -15.28 11.76 -6.60
CA ILE A 224 -14.88 13.14 -6.85
C ILE A 224 -14.78 13.85 -5.51
N GLN A 225 -13.54 14.14 -5.09
CA GLN A 225 -13.20 14.84 -3.87
C GLN A 225 -12.90 16.33 -4.13
N ASP A 226 -13.72 16.92 -4.99
CA ASP A 226 -13.65 18.31 -5.38
C ASP A 226 -15.07 18.80 -5.61
N SER A 227 -15.54 19.72 -4.77
CA SER A 227 -16.91 20.23 -4.82
C SER A 227 -17.20 21.05 -6.07
N GLU A 228 -16.17 21.59 -6.73
CA GLU A 228 -16.33 22.41 -7.92
C GLU A 228 -16.28 21.58 -9.21
N TYR A 229 -15.76 20.36 -9.14
CA TYR A 229 -15.61 19.51 -10.31
C TYR A 229 -16.90 18.78 -10.67
N ILE A 230 -17.28 18.91 -11.95
CA ILE A 230 -18.43 18.20 -12.53
C ILE A 230 -17.91 17.19 -13.55
N LEU A 231 -18.18 15.90 -13.29
CA LEU A 231 -17.86 14.83 -14.23
C LEU A 231 -18.67 14.99 -15.51
N ASN A 232 -17.98 15.22 -16.62
CA ASN A 232 -18.60 15.25 -17.95
C ASN A 232 -18.53 13.87 -18.63
N GLU A 233 -19.36 13.68 -19.66
CA GLU A 233 -19.47 12.41 -20.39
C GLU A 233 -18.17 11.99 -21.08
N ASN A 234 -17.37 12.94 -21.59
CA ASN A 234 -16.11 12.63 -22.26
C ASN A 234 -15.10 12.00 -21.29
N ILE A 235 -14.96 12.59 -20.10
CA ILE A 235 -14.09 12.05 -19.05
C ILE A 235 -14.63 10.71 -18.57
N LEU A 236 -15.95 10.59 -18.35
CA LEU A 236 -16.56 9.31 -17.97
C LEU A 236 -16.26 8.22 -19.01
N ASN A 237 -16.32 8.52 -20.30
CA ASN A 237 -15.97 7.57 -21.36
C ASN A 237 -14.49 7.17 -21.30
N ILE A 238 -13.58 8.11 -21.04
CA ILE A 238 -12.15 7.80 -20.85
C ILE A 238 -11.95 6.85 -19.66
N LEU A 239 -12.61 7.11 -18.52
CA LEU A 239 -12.54 6.22 -17.35
C LEU A 239 -13.11 4.84 -17.65
N LYS A 240 -14.21 4.78 -18.40
CA LYS A 240 -14.82 3.51 -18.87
C LYS A 240 -13.91 2.72 -19.79
N THR A 241 -13.18 3.40 -20.69
CA THR A 241 -12.18 2.74 -21.53
C THR A 241 -11.01 2.22 -20.69
N ARG A 242 -10.57 2.96 -19.66
CA ARG A 242 -9.51 2.51 -18.74
C ARG A 242 -9.93 1.31 -17.89
N ASP A 243 -11.21 1.24 -17.54
CA ASP A 243 -11.83 0.14 -16.80
C ASP A 243 -11.11 -0.14 -15.46
N LEU A 244 -10.62 0.90 -14.78
CA LEU A 244 -9.97 0.76 -13.48
C LEU A 244 -11.01 0.65 -12.37
N ALA A 245 -10.76 -0.25 -11.41
CA ALA A 245 -11.63 -0.53 -10.28
C ALA A 245 -11.93 0.72 -9.45
N VAL A 246 -10.93 1.55 -9.19
CA VAL A 246 -11.06 2.78 -8.41
C VAL A 246 -10.49 3.95 -9.20
N ASN A 247 -11.25 5.05 -9.23
CA ASN A 247 -10.88 6.29 -9.90
C ASN A 247 -11.23 7.45 -8.97
N ILE A 248 -10.23 8.21 -8.57
CA ILE A 248 -10.37 9.28 -7.58
C ILE A 248 -9.94 10.57 -8.23
N TYR A 249 -10.78 11.58 -8.16
CA TYR A 249 -10.44 12.92 -8.57
C TYR A 249 -10.19 13.77 -7.32
N GLN A 250 -8.95 14.19 -7.14
CA GLN A 250 -8.52 14.99 -6.00
C GLN A 250 -7.49 16.02 -6.47
N ASN A 251 -7.63 17.28 -6.04
CA ASN A 251 -6.69 18.37 -6.35
C ASN A 251 -6.42 18.55 -7.86
N GLY A 252 -7.47 18.49 -8.69
CA GLY A 252 -7.34 18.73 -10.14
C GLY A 252 -6.83 17.55 -10.97
N VAL A 253 -6.55 16.39 -10.35
CA VAL A 253 -5.95 15.23 -11.04
C VAL A 253 -6.66 13.92 -10.71
N TRP A 254 -6.58 12.97 -11.63
CA TRP A 254 -7.10 11.60 -11.44
C TRP A 254 -6.01 10.68 -10.88
N GLY A 255 -6.40 9.80 -9.96
CA GLY A 255 -5.52 8.82 -9.32
C GLY A 255 -6.28 7.71 -8.60
N SER A 256 -5.57 6.99 -7.74
CA SER A 256 -6.13 6.04 -6.79
C SER A 256 -5.44 6.20 -5.44
N TYR A 257 -5.99 5.59 -4.40
CA TYR A 257 -5.33 5.50 -3.10
C TYR A 257 -4.52 4.20 -3.03
N ILE A 258 -3.27 4.30 -2.62
CA ILE A 258 -2.42 3.14 -2.36
C ILE A 258 -2.07 3.06 -0.87
N HIS A 259 -1.80 1.84 -0.42
CA HIS A 259 -1.14 1.64 0.85
C HIS A 259 0.35 1.83 0.64
N GLN A 260 1.00 2.63 1.47
CA GLN A 260 2.45 2.78 1.46
C GLN A 260 2.97 2.49 2.85
N HIS A 261 3.95 1.60 2.95
CA HIS A 261 4.63 1.35 4.21
C HIS A 261 5.19 2.66 4.77
N LEU A 262 4.82 2.96 6.01
CA LEU A 262 5.45 4.05 6.73
C LEU A 262 6.90 3.65 6.96
N GLN A 263 7.81 4.35 6.30
CA GLN A 263 9.24 4.17 6.53
C GLN A 263 9.55 4.57 7.97
N THR A 264 9.56 3.59 8.86
CA THR A 264 10.21 3.71 10.16
C THR A 264 11.67 3.36 9.95
N SER A 265 12.44 4.24 9.30
CA SER A 265 13.89 4.09 9.34
C SER A 265 14.34 4.24 10.80
N LYS A 266 15.44 3.59 11.18
CA LYS A 266 16.02 3.82 12.52
C LYS A 266 16.35 5.30 12.74
N ASP A 267 16.62 6.04 11.66
CA ASP A 267 16.91 7.47 11.70
C ASP A 267 15.65 8.32 11.86
N SER A 268 14.48 7.87 11.39
CA SER A 268 13.18 8.54 11.61
C SER A 268 12.54 8.18 12.97
N ALA A 269 13.14 7.27 13.74
CA ALA A 269 12.67 6.91 15.07
C ALA A 269 13.09 7.90 16.15
N TRP A 270 14.05 8.78 15.83
CA TRP A 270 14.60 9.78 16.74
C TRP A 270 14.11 11.16 16.32
N THR A 271 13.66 11.94 17.29
CA THR A 271 13.31 13.34 17.10
C THR A 271 13.97 14.11 18.23
N GLU A 272 14.63 15.22 17.89
CA GLU A 272 15.18 16.12 18.89
C GLU A 272 14.04 16.67 19.75
N THR A 273 14.19 16.58 21.07
CA THR A 273 13.18 16.99 22.03
C THR A 273 13.86 17.59 23.25
N ASP A 274 13.26 18.64 23.80
CA ASP A 274 13.76 19.28 25.03
C ASP A 274 13.56 18.38 26.26
N ASN A 275 12.57 17.48 26.21
CA ASN A 275 12.18 16.64 27.33
C ASN A 275 12.18 15.15 26.94
N ALA A 276 13.01 14.37 27.63
CA ALA A 276 13.11 12.92 27.46
C ALA A 276 13.46 12.23 28.80
N HIS A 277 13.18 10.93 28.88
CA HIS A 277 13.57 10.09 30.01
C HIS A 277 14.09 8.74 29.51
N VAL A 278 14.91 8.06 30.33
CA VAL A 278 15.45 6.74 29.99
C VAL A 278 14.47 5.66 30.41
N ASN A 279 14.27 4.65 29.56
CA ASN A 279 13.49 3.45 29.88
C ASN A 279 14.11 2.20 29.23
N VAL A 280 13.68 1.03 29.67
CA VAL A 280 14.04 -0.27 29.07
C VAL A 280 12.84 -0.79 28.31
N LEU A 281 12.96 -0.92 26.98
CA LEU A 281 11.85 -1.39 26.14
C LEU A 281 11.53 -2.86 26.41
N ASN A 282 12.57 -3.68 26.55
CA ASN A 282 12.49 -5.12 26.79
C ASN A 282 13.11 -5.44 28.15
N ARG A 283 12.29 -5.58 29.19
CA ARG A 283 12.79 -5.89 30.55
C ARG A 283 13.65 -7.15 30.56
N GLY A 284 14.79 -7.08 31.25
CA GLY A 284 15.78 -8.16 31.27
C GLY A 284 16.85 -8.03 30.19
N ASP A 285 16.62 -7.22 29.16
CA ASP A 285 17.58 -6.94 28.10
C ASP A 285 18.06 -5.48 28.19
N LEU A 286 19.23 -5.29 28.78
CA LEU A 286 19.85 -3.97 28.95
C LEU A 286 20.24 -3.32 27.62
N SER A 287 20.32 -4.08 26.51
CA SER A 287 20.58 -3.50 25.19
C SER A 287 19.38 -2.70 24.66
N SER A 288 18.21 -2.88 25.27
CA SER A 288 16.99 -2.14 24.96
C SER A 288 16.80 -0.86 25.79
N LEU A 289 17.80 -0.48 26.59
CA LEU A 289 17.84 0.78 27.34
C LEU A 289 17.93 1.95 26.37
N THR A 290 16.98 2.87 26.42
CA THR A 290 16.88 3.92 25.41
C THR A 290 16.16 5.17 25.93
N TRP A 291 16.37 6.31 25.27
CA TRP A 291 15.66 7.55 25.56
C TRP A 291 14.27 7.53 24.92
N LEU A 292 13.26 7.93 25.68
CA LEU A 292 11.89 8.12 25.21
C LEU A 292 11.51 9.57 25.42
N GLN A 293 10.79 10.15 24.44
CA GLN A 293 10.22 11.47 24.60
C GLN A 293 9.28 11.49 25.81
N SER A 294 9.48 12.46 26.70
CA SER A 294 8.62 12.61 27.87
C SER A 294 7.30 13.25 27.47
N PRO A 295 6.17 12.88 28.12
CA PRO A 295 4.90 13.56 27.91
C PRO A 295 5.03 15.08 28.10
N ILE A 296 4.33 15.87 27.28
CA ILE A 296 4.30 17.33 27.44
C ILE A 296 3.59 17.64 28.75
N ILE A 297 4.34 18.08 29.77
CA ILE A 297 3.78 18.56 31.02
C ILE A 297 3.39 20.03 30.79
N THR A 298 2.10 20.28 30.59
CA THR A 298 1.58 21.66 30.67
C THR A 298 1.41 22.05 32.12
N THR A 299 1.65 23.31 32.48
CA THR A 299 1.51 23.86 33.85
C THR A 299 0.14 23.59 34.46
N ASN A 300 -0.89 23.34 33.64
CA ASN A 300 -2.25 23.02 34.07
C ASN A 300 -2.43 21.55 34.54
N ASN A 301 -1.47 20.66 34.29
CA ASN A 301 -1.53 19.24 34.67
C ASN A 301 -0.84 18.96 36.02
N ILE A 302 -0.16 19.96 36.60
CA ILE A 302 0.49 19.87 37.90
C ILE A 302 -0.50 20.35 38.95
N ASN A 303 -1.30 19.42 39.49
CA ASN A 303 -2.33 19.73 40.48
C ASN A 303 -1.79 19.83 41.92
N ASP A 304 -0.47 19.68 42.13
CA ASP A 304 0.14 19.82 43.45
C ASP A 304 0.86 21.17 43.58
N PRO A 305 0.33 22.10 44.39
CA PRO A 305 0.96 23.40 44.62
C PRO A 305 2.34 23.32 45.30
N ASN A 306 2.75 22.15 45.78
CA ASN A 306 4.07 21.91 46.37
C ASN A 306 5.06 21.25 45.42
N SER A 307 4.73 21.10 44.13
CA SER A 307 5.63 20.51 43.15
C SER A 307 6.24 21.55 42.23
N ASP A 308 7.51 21.34 41.88
CA ASP A 308 8.26 22.18 40.94
C ASP A 308 8.85 21.33 39.81
N THR A 309 9.04 21.96 38.65
CA THR A 309 9.70 21.34 37.49
C THR A 309 11.17 21.74 37.48
N CYS A 310 12.05 20.74 37.53
CA CYS A 310 13.50 20.97 37.57
C CYS A 310 14.18 20.55 36.26
N THR A 311 15.27 21.24 35.92
CA THR A 311 16.20 20.83 34.84
C THR A 311 17.25 19.90 35.42
N VAL A 312 17.25 18.64 34.97
CA VAL A 312 18.17 17.61 35.48
C VAL A 312 19.53 17.69 34.78
N HIS A 313 20.61 17.91 35.55
CA HIS A 313 21.99 17.87 35.04
C HIS A 313 22.68 16.53 35.30
N TYR A 314 22.41 15.92 36.46
CA TYR A 314 22.94 14.61 36.84
C TYR A 314 21.84 13.74 37.43
N ALA A 315 21.74 12.49 36.97
CA ALA A 315 20.84 11.49 37.55
C ALA A 315 21.66 10.27 38.00
N SER A 316 21.45 9.83 39.25
CA SER A 316 22.15 8.67 39.79
C SER A 316 21.37 7.38 39.54
N LEU A 317 22.09 6.30 39.21
CA LEU A 317 21.52 4.95 39.18
C LEU A 317 21.53 4.32 40.58
N ASN A 318 20.41 3.75 40.97
CA ASN A 318 20.25 3.03 42.23
C ASN A 318 20.03 1.53 41.97
N PHE A 319 20.21 0.70 43.00
CA PHE A 319 19.94 -0.74 42.90
C PHE A 319 18.52 -1.05 42.42
N ARG A 320 17.54 -0.24 42.81
CA ARG A 320 16.16 -0.35 42.31
C ARG A 320 16.11 -0.26 40.79
N ASP A 321 16.79 0.72 40.20
CA ASP A 321 16.81 0.94 38.75
C ASP A 321 17.40 -0.28 38.03
N ILE A 322 18.51 -0.83 38.55
CA ILE A 322 19.16 -2.04 38.03
C ILE A 322 18.23 -3.25 38.12
N MET A 323 17.60 -3.46 39.28
CA MET A 323 16.71 -4.60 39.49
C MET A 323 15.45 -4.52 38.62
N LEU A 324 14.90 -3.32 38.40
CA LEU A 324 13.77 -3.10 37.47
C LEU A 324 14.19 -3.33 36.02
N ALA A 325 15.31 -2.76 35.59
CA ALA A 325 15.83 -2.88 34.23
C ALA A 325 16.15 -4.34 33.85
N THR A 326 16.76 -5.09 34.79
CA THR A 326 17.11 -6.51 34.60
C THR A 326 15.94 -7.46 34.81
N GLY A 327 14.74 -6.97 35.18
CA GLY A 327 13.56 -7.79 35.43
C GLY A 327 13.61 -8.61 36.72
N LYS A 328 14.63 -8.41 37.57
CA LYS A 328 14.75 -9.07 38.89
C LYS A 328 13.76 -8.52 39.92
N LEU A 329 13.26 -7.30 39.72
CA LEU A 329 12.17 -6.72 40.50
C LEU A 329 10.95 -6.55 39.61
N SER A 330 9.82 -7.12 40.03
CA SER A 330 8.55 -6.93 39.34
C SER A 330 8.10 -5.47 39.46
N SER A 331 7.54 -4.91 38.37
CA SER A 331 6.91 -3.60 38.44
C SER A 331 5.76 -3.56 39.43
N GLU A 332 5.10 -4.69 39.72
CA GLU A 332 4.00 -4.77 40.67
C GLU A 332 4.38 -4.31 42.07
N ALA A 333 5.63 -4.51 42.47
CA ALA A 333 6.19 -4.09 43.75
C ALA A 333 6.34 -2.55 43.88
N ILE A 334 6.14 -1.80 42.79
CA ILE A 334 6.21 -0.34 42.78
C ILE A 334 4.81 0.25 43.06
N PRO A 335 4.69 1.30 43.90
CA PRO A 335 3.42 2.01 44.14
C PRO A 335 2.70 2.41 42.85
N GLY A 336 1.37 2.28 42.84
CA GLY A 336 0.53 2.43 41.64
C GLY A 336 0.66 3.79 40.94
N TYR A 337 0.80 4.88 41.69
CA TYR A 337 0.89 6.23 41.12
C TYR A 337 2.16 6.43 40.26
N LEU A 338 3.27 5.76 40.61
CA LEU A 338 4.53 5.79 39.83
C LEU A 338 4.43 5.00 38.52
N LYS A 339 3.56 3.97 38.47
CA LYS A 339 3.34 3.18 37.25
C LYS A 339 2.60 3.96 36.17
N MET A 340 1.79 4.94 36.56
CA MET A 340 0.99 5.75 35.64
C MET A 340 1.80 6.86 34.95
N GLN A 341 3.03 7.14 35.40
CA GLN A 341 3.87 8.23 34.90
C GLN A 341 4.80 7.84 33.74
N GLY A 342 4.72 6.61 33.22
CA GLY A 342 5.45 6.16 32.02
C GLY A 342 6.93 5.83 32.23
N GLY A 343 7.62 6.49 33.17
CA GLY A 343 9.01 6.22 33.55
C GLY A 343 9.13 5.63 34.97
N LEU A 344 9.75 4.46 35.11
CA LEU A 344 9.94 3.78 36.41
C LEU A 344 11.37 3.90 36.96
N LEU A 345 12.29 4.44 36.17
CA LEU A 345 13.71 4.59 36.48
C LEU A 345 14.01 6.01 36.95
N GLY A 346 14.95 6.14 37.88
CA GLY A 346 15.36 7.42 38.45
C GLY A 346 14.70 7.65 39.81
N LEU A 347 15.55 7.83 40.83
CA LEU A 347 15.15 8.11 42.21
C LEU A 347 15.73 9.41 42.76
N ALA A 348 16.87 9.85 42.21
CA ALA A 348 17.57 11.02 42.68
C ALA A 348 18.31 11.69 41.51
N PHE A 349 18.35 13.02 41.56
CA PHE A 349 19.00 13.85 40.58
C PHE A 349 19.62 15.10 41.25
N SER A 350 20.48 15.79 40.51
CA SER A 350 20.98 17.12 40.80
C SER A 350 20.73 18.01 39.59
N GLY A 351 20.29 19.25 39.82
CA GLY A 351 19.74 20.10 38.79
C GLY A 351 19.43 21.52 39.25
N LEU A 352 18.74 22.26 38.39
CA LEU A 352 18.22 23.61 38.67
C LEU A 352 16.71 23.53 38.86
N ASP A 353 16.17 24.33 39.77
CA ASP A 353 14.72 24.45 39.94
C ASP A 353 14.16 25.52 38.99
N SER A 354 12.87 25.86 39.11
CA SER A 354 12.25 26.87 38.23
C SER A 354 12.84 28.27 38.38
N SER A 355 13.57 28.54 39.46
CA SER A 355 14.21 29.83 39.78
C SER A 355 15.69 29.91 39.38
N GLY A 356 16.30 28.80 38.95
CA GLY A 356 17.70 28.71 38.52
C GLY A 356 18.58 28.08 39.57
#